data_AF-I3DYU6-F1
#
_entry.id   AF-I3DYU6-F1
#
_cell.length_a   1.000
_cell.length_b   1.000
_cell.length_c   1.000
_cell.angle_alpha   90.00
_cell.angle_beta   90.00
_cell.angle_gamma   90.00
#
_symmetry.space_group_name_H-M   'P 1'
#
loop_
_entity.id
_entity.type
_entity.pdbx_description
1 polymer ?
#
loop_
_entity_poly.entity_id
_entity_poly.type
_entity_poly.pdbx_seq_one_letter_code
_entity_poly.pdbx_strand_id
1 'polypeptide(L)' 'MKIYTVILVQLILWSGYTFLEWLSKHDHPIYNVLMFLVFFYLAIIAGNFFMNSTKKTMLVTLISLALYGTFQITMSWLSI' A
#
# COMPACT_ATOMS: atom_id res chain seq x y z
N MET A 1 -1.51 -17.67 -9.26
CA MET A 1 -0.41 -17.52 -8.29
C MET A 1 0.25 -16.14 -8.32
N LYS A 2 0.82 -15.68 -9.45
CA LYS A 2 1.56 -14.40 -9.51
C LYS A 2 0.78 -13.18 -8.98
N ILE A 3 -0.46 -12.97 -9.41
CA ILE A 3 -1.31 -11.86 -8.96
C ILE A 3 -1.56 -11.94 -7.44
N TYR A 4 -1.87 -13.14 -6.94
CA TYR A 4 -2.07 -13.38 -5.51
C TYR A 4 -0.81 -13.05 -4.70
N THR A 5 0.36 -13.50 -5.15
CA THR A 5 1.65 -13.18 -4.52
C THR A 5 1.90 -11.66 -4.50
N VAL A 6 1.62 -10.96 -5.60
CA VAL A 6 1.78 -9.50 -5.65
C VAL A 6 0.85 -8.81 -4.66
N ILE A 7 -0.42 -9.22 -4.58
CA ILE A 7 -1.37 -8.65 -3.62
C ILE A 7 -0.87 -8.85 -2.18
N LEU A 8 -0.40 -10.04 -1.82
CA LEU A 8 0.15 -10.29 -0.48
C LEU A 8 1.36 -9.41 -0.18
N VAL A 9 2.30 -9.30 -1.11
CA VAL A 9 3.49 -8.44 -0.95
C VAL A 9 3.09 -6.97 -0.80
N GLN A 10 2.11 -6.51 -1.59
CA GLN A 10 1.60 -5.14 -1.49
C GLN A 10 0.90 -4.89 -0.15
N LEU A 11 0.14 -5.85 0.38
CA LEU A 11 -0.47 -5.74 1.72
C LEU A 11 0.60 -5.64 2.84
N ILE A 12 1.71 -6.35 2.71
CA ILE A 12 2.86 -6.22 3.65
C ILE A 12 3.49 -4.82 3.53
N LEU A 13 3.60 -4.27 2.32
CA LEU A 13 4.08 -2.90 2.14
C LEU A 13 3.10 -1.88 2.74
N TRP A 14 1.80 -2.06 2.55
CA TRP A 14 0.78 -1.17 3.12
C TRP A 14 0.79 -1.20 4.65
N SER A 15 0.98 -2.37 5.28
CA SER A 15 1.12 -2.45 6.74
C SER A 15 2.39 -1.76 7.24
N GLY A 16 3.49 -1.86 6.50
CA GLY A 16 4.72 -1.10 6.77
C GLY A 16 4.49 0.42 6.71
N TYR A 17 3.73 0.91 5.72
CA TYR A 17 3.33 2.31 5.65
C TYR A 17 2.51 2.74 6.87
N THR A 18 1.46 1.99 7.25
CA THR A 18 0.65 2.31 8.44
C THR A 18 1.51 2.37 9.71
N PHE A 19 2.46 1.45 9.85
CA PHE A 19 3.35 1.41 11.01
C PHE A 19 4.25 2.66 11.08
N LEU A 20 4.81 3.08 9.95
CA LEU A 20 5.62 4.30 9.90
C LEU A 20 4.77 5.57 10.03
N GLU A 21 3.56 5.60 9.47
CA GLU A 21 2.61 6.71 9.64
C GLU A 21 2.24 6.88 11.11
N TRP A 22 2.04 5.77 11.83
CA TRP A 22 1.81 5.78 13.27
C TRP A 22 3.01 6.31 14.05
N LEU A 23 4.23 5.95 13.65
CA LEU A 23 5.46 6.46 14.28
C LEU A 23 5.65 7.97 14.00
N SER A 24 5.30 8.40 12.80
CA SER A 24 5.34 9.77 12.27
C SER A 24 4.20 10.67 12.79
N LYS A 25 3.40 10.22 13.76
CA LYS A 25 2.21 10.95 14.24
C LYS A 25 2.47 12.37 14.76
N HIS A 26 3.73 12.69 15.10
CA HIS A 26 4.16 14.01 15.55
C HIS A 26 4.79 14.87 14.44
N ASP A 27 5.03 14.29 13.26
CA ASP A 27 5.66 14.97 12.13
C ASP A 27 4.61 15.71 11.29
N HIS A 28 5.11 16.63 10.45
CA HIS A 28 4.26 17.41 9.55
C HIS A 28 3.54 16.47 8.56
N PRO A 29 2.23 16.65 8.30
CA PRO A 29 1.44 15.73 7.45
C PRO A 29 1.99 15.56 6.02
N ILE A 30 2.82 16.49 5.56
CA ILE A 30 3.49 16.42 4.26
C ILE A 30 4.46 15.23 4.17
N TYR A 31 5.07 14.83 5.29
CA TYR A 31 5.96 13.67 5.36
C TYR A 31 5.18 12.36 5.14
N ASN A 32 3.96 12.26 5.67
CA ASN A 32 3.11 11.07 5.46
C ASN A 32 2.72 10.92 3.98
N VAL A 33 2.42 12.04 3.29
CA VAL A 33 2.11 12.03 1.85
C VAL A 33 3.33 11.62 1.02
N LEU A 34 4.52 12.17 1.32
CA LEU A 34 5.75 11.79 0.62
C LEU A 34 6.10 10.32 0.85
N MET A 35 5.96 9.85 2.08
CA MET A 35 6.17 8.44 2.43
C MET A 35 5.18 7.53 1.70
N PHE A 36 3.90 7.93 1.60
CA PHE A 36 2.92 7.19 0.81
C PHE A 36 3.38 7.04 -0.64
N LEU A 37 3.88 8.10 -1.28
CA LEU A 37 4.41 8.03 -2.64
C LEU A 37 5.60 7.06 -2.76
N VAL A 38 6.48 7.02 -1.76
CA VAL A 38 7.60 6.06 -1.71
C VAL A 38 7.08 4.62 -1.64
N PHE A 39 6.14 4.32 -0.73
CA PHE A 39 5.56 2.98 -0.60
C PHE A 39 4.76 2.57 -1.85
N PHE A 40 4.04 3.51 -2.45
CA PHE A 40 3.31 3.29 -3.69
C PHE A 40 4.26 2.92 -4.84
N TYR A 41 5.39 3.62 -4.95
CA TYR A 41 6.43 3.30 -5.92
C TYR A 41 7.06 1.92 -5.67
N LEU A 42 7.38 1.60 -4.41
CA LEU A 42 7.89 0.28 -4.01
C LEU A 42 6.89 -0.84 -4.35
N ALA A 43 5.60 -0.62 -4.14
CA ALA A 43 4.54 -1.58 -4.45
C ALA A 43 4.44 -1.87 -5.96
N ILE A 44 4.68 -0.88 -6.81
CA ILE A 44 4.75 -1.05 -8.27
C ILE A 44 6.02 -1.82 -8.67
N ILE A 45 7.19 -1.46 -8.13
CA ILE A 45 8.44 -2.20 -8.44
C ILE A 45 8.31 -3.66 -8.02
N ALA A 46 7.89 -3.89 -6.77
CA ALA A 46 7.72 -5.24 -6.22
C ALA A 46 6.72 -6.05 -7.06
N GLY A 47 5.58 -5.47 -7.43
CA GLY A 47 4.62 -6.17 -8.27
C GLY A 47 5.15 -6.49 -9.68
N ASN A 48 5.92 -5.57 -10.27
CA ASN A 48 6.46 -5.75 -11.61
C ASN A 48 7.55 -6.82 -11.65
N PHE A 49 8.33 -6.97 -10.57
CA PHE A 49 9.29 -8.05 -10.39
C PHE A 49 8.65 -9.44 -10.54
N PHE A 50 7.43 -9.63 -10.03
CA PHE A 50 6.72 -10.92 -10.15
C PHE A 50 5.91 -11.06 -11.45
N MET A 51 5.36 -9.97 -11.99
CA MET A 51 4.40 -10.00 -13.10
C MET A 51 4.98 -9.67 -14.48
N ASN A 52 6.22 -9.15 -14.56
CA ASN A 52 6.92 -8.76 -15.80
C ASN A 52 6.06 -7.89 -16.75
N SER A 53 5.08 -7.17 -16.20
CA SER A 53 4.13 -6.36 -16.97
C SER A 53 3.64 -5.19 -16.14
N THR A 54 4.09 -3.99 -16.51
CA THR A 54 3.79 -2.75 -15.79
C THR A 54 2.29 -2.45 -15.77
N LYS A 55 1.58 -2.64 -16.89
CA LYS A 55 0.13 -2.37 -16.99
C LYS A 55 -0.68 -3.25 -16.02
N LYS A 56 -0.39 -4.55 -16.01
CA LYS A 56 -1.08 -5.49 -15.11
C LYS A 56 -0.72 -5.21 -13.65
N THR A 57 0.54 -4.90 -13.39
CA THR A 57 1.00 -4.55 -12.04
C THR A 57 0.26 -3.32 -11.53
N MET A 58 0.20 -2.23 -12.30
CA MET A 58 -0.48 -1.00 -11.90
C MET A 58 -1.97 -1.25 -11.56
N LEU A 59 -2.65 -2.07 -12.36
CA LEU A 59 -4.04 -2.46 -12.09
C LEU A 59 -4.15 -3.22 -10.76
N VAL A 60 -3.27 -4.19 -10.52
CA VAL A 60 -3.24 -4.95 -9.25
C VAL A 60 -2.90 -4.04 -8.06
N THR A 61 -1.98 -3.09 -8.21
CA THR A 61 -1.64 -2.11 -7.17
C THR A 61 -2.81 -1.19 -6.84
N LEU A 62 -3.58 -0.75 -7.84
CA LEU A 62 -4.80 0.03 -7.60
C LEU A 62 -5.85 -0.78 -6.85
N ILE A 63 -6.03 -2.06 -7.20
CA ILE A 63 -6.96 -2.95 -6.48
C ILE A 63 -6.48 -3.16 -5.04
N SER A 64 -5.20 -3.43 -4.81
CA SER A 64 -4.66 -3.66 -3.46
C SER A 64 -4.73 -2.40 -2.60
N LEU A 65 -4.47 -1.23 -3.18
CA LEU A 65 -4.62 0.06 -2.52
C LEU A 65 -6.08 0.33 -2.15
N ALA A 66 -7.02 0.06 -3.06
CA ALA A 66 -8.45 0.19 -2.76
C ALA A 66 -8.88 -0.72 -1.61
N LEU A 67 -8.45 -1.99 -1.63
CA LEU A 67 -8.70 -2.95 -0.55
C LEU A 67 -8.15 -2.45 0.79
N TYR A 68 -6.89 -2.02 0.81
CA TYR A 68 -6.26 -1.45 1.99
C TYR A 68 -7.01 -0.21 2.50
N GLY A 69 -7.35 0.74 1.62
CA GLY A 69 -8.11 1.93 1.98
C GLY A 69 -9.48 1.60 2.57
N THR A 70 -10.22 0.67 1.94
CA THR A 70 -11.51 0.21 2.48
C THR A 70 -11.36 -0.44 3.86
N PHE A 71 -10.33 -1.25 4.06
CA PHE A 71 -10.06 -1.89 5.34
C PHE A 71 -9.76 -0.87 6.43
N GLN A 72 -8.92 0.13 6.14
CA GLN A 72 -8.57 1.17 7.10
C GLN A 72 -9.78 2.04 7.47
N ILE A 73 -10.62 2.37 6.49
CA ILE A 73 -11.90 3.04 6.74
C ILE A 73 -12.77 2.19 7.65
N THR A 74 -13.04 0.93 7.31
CA THR A 74 -13.86 0.02 8.13
C THR A 74 -13.35 -0.10 9.56
N MET A 75 -12.03 -0.23 9.76
CA MET A 75 -11.42 -0.28 11.09
C MET A 75 -11.60 1.04 11.86
N SER A 76 -11.45 2.18 11.18
CA SER A 76 -11.71 3.49 11.81
C SER A 76 -13.16 3.62 12.27
N TRP A 77 -14.13 3.13 11.49
CA TRP A 77 -15.55 3.11 11.86
C TRP A 77 -15.84 2.20 13.05
N LEU A 78 -15.20 1.03 13.13
CA LEU A 78 -15.35 0.09 14.24
C LEU A 78 -14.70 0.58 15.55
N SER A 79 -13.73 1.47 15.47
CA SER A 79 -13.02 2.02 16.64
C SER A 79 -13.69 3.24 17.29
N ILE A 80 -14.79 3.72 16.70
CA ILE A 80 -15.68 4.78 17.24
C ILE A 80 -16.67 4.14 18.22
#